data_AF-A0A7Y6Z2R6-F1
#
_entry.id   AF-A0A7Y6Z2R6-F1
#
_cell.length_a   1.000
_cell.length_b   1.000
_cell.length_c   1.000
_cell.angle_alpha   90.00
_cell.angle_beta   90.00
_cell.angle_gamma   90.00
#
_symmetry.space_group_name_H-M   'P 1'
#
loop_
_entity.id
_entity.type
_entity.pdbx_description
1 polymer ?
#
loop_
_entity_poly.entity_id
_entity_poly.type
_entity_poly.pdbx_seq_one_letter_code
_entity_poly.pdbx_strand_id
1 'polypeptide(L)'
;MSFFGDLKTITTSSVKAVGGVAEVLAEGADIFEKSATWAALTMKAGRLERAIERQCQNGASSGELETLWRELSEHHKALWEGASSEERGEIDSKRKKLRALISDASIAELEHEVEQQKHRISNTAYRLPLLEIAALISLQSTLNRLLSQIDKRGKTERAAELRLESKSLDSRIAELELKRDELETELYADGSVKRYLEKRDGRLHGQVQAWYPSGKPEYRIAFIEGDFVGRAEYWREDGSLLCEIERDAAGLSQHCVWLPDGQKAAAGEIENDCGYLSMWLYDGYCLGRLRLQEGRAQRYRFMAKLFFKPGFWLRLFRASRSEDGVNNMRQLESAATAWSDFGETLEQIRTGSSR
;
A
#
# COMPACT_ATOMS: atom_id res chain seq x y z
N MET A 1 -31.80 -43.91 25.88
CA MET A 1 -32.17 -44.98 26.85
C MET A 1 -32.86 -46.19 26.20
N SER A 2 -33.12 -46.26 24.87
CA SER A 2 -33.82 -47.41 24.28
C SER A 2 -32.93 -48.64 24.00
N PHE A 3 -31.61 -48.47 23.90
CA PHE A 3 -30.68 -49.53 23.53
C PHE A 3 -30.54 -50.67 24.58
N PHE A 4 -30.74 -50.36 25.87
CA PHE A 4 -30.74 -51.36 26.94
C PHE A 4 -32.06 -52.14 27.07
N GLY A 5 -33.12 -51.70 26.38
CA GLY A 5 -34.40 -52.40 26.34
C GLY A 5 -34.32 -53.69 25.54
N ASP A 6 -33.59 -53.66 24.41
CA ASP A 6 -33.49 -54.78 23.48
C ASP A 6 -32.64 -55.95 24.02
N LEU A 7 -31.68 -55.65 24.90
CA LEU A 7 -30.84 -56.64 25.59
C LEU A 7 -31.66 -57.58 26.49
N LYS A 8 -32.73 -57.08 27.11
CA LYS A 8 -33.57 -57.86 28.04
C LYS A 8 -34.45 -58.87 27.31
N THR A 9 -34.81 -58.56 26.07
CA THR A 9 -35.65 -59.40 25.21
C THR A 9 -34.87 -60.59 24.66
N ILE A 10 -33.57 -60.43 24.42
CA ILE A 10 -32.68 -61.45 23.85
C ILE A 10 -32.28 -62.52 24.87
N THR A 11 -32.18 -62.18 26.16
CA THR A 11 -31.74 -63.13 27.21
C THR A 11 -32.74 -64.24 27.55
N THR A 12 -34.01 -64.10 27.18
CA THR A 12 -35.09 -64.98 27.68
C THR A 12 -35.46 -66.11 26.71
N SER A 13 -34.98 -66.07 25.46
CA SER A 13 -35.53 -66.92 24.38
C SER A 13 -34.63 -68.06 23.88
N SER A 14 -33.37 -68.19 24.32
CA SER A 14 -32.40 -69.00 23.55
C SER A 14 -31.43 -69.82 24.41
N VAL A 15 -31.92 -70.87 25.09
CA VAL A 15 -31.07 -71.85 25.82
C VAL A 15 -30.98 -73.22 25.11
N LYS A 16 -31.43 -73.39 23.87
CA LYS A 16 -31.33 -74.68 23.15
C LYS A 16 -30.94 -74.56 21.67
N ALA A 17 -29.64 -74.36 21.39
CA ALA A 17 -28.95 -74.86 20.19
C ALA A 17 -27.45 -74.50 20.26
N VAL A 18 -26.57 -75.49 20.45
CA VAL A 18 -25.12 -75.27 20.65
C VAL A 18 -24.40 -74.67 19.42
N GLY A 19 -25.03 -74.68 18.23
CA GLY A 19 -24.53 -73.94 17.05
C GLY A 19 -24.85 -72.44 17.06
N GLY A 20 -25.96 -72.00 17.68
CA GLY A 20 -26.38 -70.60 17.73
C GLY A 20 -25.76 -69.82 18.90
N VAL A 21 -25.21 -70.49 19.90
CA VAL A 21 -24.59 -69.81 21.07
C VAL A 21 -23.32 -69.06 20.66
N ALA A 22 -22.48 -69.59 19.78
CA ALA A 22 -21.28 -68.90 19.31
C ALA A 22 -21.61 -67.66 18.47
N GLU A 23 -22.64 -67.73 17.64
CA GLU A 23 -23.13 -66.64 16.79
C GLU A 23 -23.80 -65.54 17.62
N VAL A 24 -24.63 -65.90 18.60
CA VAL A 24 -25.23 -64.97 19.58
C VAL A 24 -24.17 -64.34 20.48
N LEU A 25 -23.11 -65.07 20.86
CA LEU A 25 -21.98 -64.51 21.62
C LEU A 25 -21.13 -63.56 20.76
N ALA A 26 -20.96 -63.85 19.46
CA ALA A 26 -20.26 -62.96 18.53
C ALA A 26 -21.07 -61.68 18.25
N GLU A 27 -22.38 -61.80 18.00
CA GLU A 27 -23.29 -60.64 17.89
C GLU A 27 -23.32 -59.83 19.19
N GLY A 28 -23.38 -60.51 20.34
CA GLY A 28 -23.31 -59.86 21.65
C GLY A 28 -22.00 -59.10 21.85
N ALA A 29 -20.86 -59.69 21.51
CA ALA A 29 -19.55 -59.04 21.58
C ALA A 29 -19.46 -57.81 20.68
N ASP A 30 -19.98 -57.88 19.44
CA ASP A 30 -20.02 -56.75 18.51
C ASP A 30 -20.94 -55.61 19.02
N ILE A 31 -22.08 -55.95 19.63
CA ILE A 31 -22.96 -54.98 20.29
C ILE A 31 -22.27 -54.32 21.49
N PHE A 32 -21.54 -55.09 22.32
CA PHE A 32 -20.79 -54.55 23.46
C PHE A 32 -19.64 -53.65 23.00
N GLU A 33 -18.93 -54.02 21.94
CA GLU A 33 -17.85 -53.22 21.36
C GLU A 33 -18.38 -51.90 20.77
N LYS A 34 -19.48 -51.95 20.01
CA LYS A 34 -20.18 -50.75 19.51
C LYS A 34 -20.69 -49.85 20.63
N SER A 35 -21.20 -50.43 21.71
CA SER A 35 -21.67 -49.68 22.89
C SER A 35 -20.51 -49.05 23.66
N ALA A 36 -19.38 -49.75 23.81
CA ALA A 36 -18.19 -49.25 24.50
C ALA A 36 -17.51 -48.13 23.70
N THR A 37 -17.41 -48.26 22.38
CA THR A 37 -16.87 -47.23 21.48
C THR A 37 -17.74 -45.98 21.48
N TRP A 38 -19.07 -46.13 21.45
CA TRP A 38 -20.01 -45.02 21.60
C TRP A 38 -19.87 -44.28 22.93
N ALA A 39 -19.80 -45.03 24.04
CA ALA A 39 -19.63 -44.45 25.37
C ALA A 39 -18.31 -43.67 25.47
N ALA A 40 -17.22 -44.21 24.92
CA ALA A 40 -15.93 -43.55 24.87
C ALA A 40 -15.96 -42.25 24.04
N LEU A 41 -16.60 -42.27 22.87
CA LEU A 41 -16.79 -41.08 22.02
C LEU A 41 -17.63 -40.01 22.73
N THR A 42 -18.71 -40.41 23.39
CA THR A 42 -19.59 -39.51 24.15
C THR A 42 -18.85 -38.85 25.31
N MET A 43 -18.02 -39.61 26.03
CA MET A 43 -17.19 -39.06 27.10
C MET A 43 -16.13 -38.08 26.58
N LYS A 44 -15.50 -38.36 25.44
CA LYS A 44 -14.55 -37.45 24.80
C LYS A 44 -15.23 -36.16 24.32
N ALA A 45 -16.35 -36.27 23.61
CA ALA A 45 -17.15 -35.13 23.20
C ALA A 45 -17.56 -34.28 24.42
N GLY A 46 -18.14 -34.88 25.46
CA GLY A 46 -18.55 -34.15 26.67
C GLY A 46 -17.39 -33.55 27.49
N ARG A 47 -16.14 -34.01 27.31
CA ARG A 47 -14.96 -33.33 27.87
C ARG A 47 -14.60 -32.08 27.06
N LEU A 48 -14.61 -32.19 25.73
CA LEU A 48 -14.34 -31.07 24.82
C LEU A 48 -15.42 -29.98 24.92
N GLU A 49 -16.70 -30.36 25.04
CA GLU A 49 -17.80 -29.42 25.27
C GLU A 49 -17.55 -28.57 26.53
N ARG A 50 -17.24 -29.23 27.66
CA ARG A 50 -16.92 -28.54 28.92
C ARG A 50 -15.64 -27.71 28.84
N ALA A 51 -14.67 -28.13 28.03
CA ALA A 51 -13.44 -27.37 27.81
C ALA A 51 -13.73 -26.06 27.06
N ILE A 52 -14.53 -26.12 26.00
CA ILE A 52 -14.99 -24.94 25.24
C ILE A 52 -15.76 -23.99 26.16
N GLU A 53 -16.73 -24.49 26.93
CA GLU A 53 -17.51 -23.66 27.86
C GLU A 53 -16.63 -22.93 28.88
N ARG A 54 -15.65 -23.62 29.48
CA ARG A 54 -14.69 -23.01 30.41
C ARG A 54 -13.79 -21.98 29.74
N GLN A 55 -13.32 -22.27 28.53
CA GLN A 55 -12.44 -21.36 27.80
C GLN A 55 -13.18 -20.10 27.32
N CYS A 56 -14.44 -20.23 26.92
CA CYS A 56 -15.31 -19.07 26.67
C CYS A 56 -15.46 -18.19 27.92
N GLN A 57 -15.57 -18.77 29.11
CA GLN A 57 -15.67 -18.02 30.38
C GLN A 57 -14.35 -17.34 30.78
N ASN A 58 -13.21 -17.95 30.42
CA ASN A 58 -11.88 -17.44 30.75
C ASN A 58 -11.30 -16.47 29.72
N GLY A 59 -12.03 -16.17 28.63
CA GLY A 59 -11.57 -15.26 27.58
C GLY A 59 -10.45 -15.81 26.71
N ALA A 60 -10.47 -17.12 26.40
CA ALA A 60 -9.51 -17.73 25.48
C ALA A 60 -9.61 -17.12 24.07
N SER A 61 -8.50 -17.16 23.32
CA SER A 61 -8.46 -16.58 21.96
C SER A 61 -9.37 -17.34 20.99
N SER A 62 -9.92 -16.64 19.99
CA SER A 62 -10.75 -17.25 18.95
C SER A 62 -10.05 -18.40 18.22
N GLY A 63 -8.72 -18.37 18.10
CA GLY A 63 -7.92 -19.44 17.48
C GLY A 63 -7.93 -20.74 18.30
N GLU A 64 -7.80 -20.66 19.63
CA GLU A 64 -7.86 -21.82 20.53
C GLU A 64 -9.27 -22.42 20.59
N LEU A 65 -10.30 -21.59 20.54
CA LEU A 65 -11.69 -22.05 20.49
C LEU A 65 -12.02 -22.75 19.16
N GLU A 66 -11.42 -22.32 18.05
CA GLU A 66 -11.61 -22.96 16.74
C GLU A 66 -10.92 -24.33 16.64
N THR A 67 -9.74 -24.52 17.24
CA THR A 67 -9.07 -25.82 17.26
C THR A 67 -9.86 -26.84 18.07
N LEU A 68 -10.30 -26.46 19.28
CA LEU A 68 -11.16 -27.29 20.12
C LEU A 68 -12.49 -27.63 19.42
N TRP A 69 -13.06 -26.68 18.69
CA TRP A 69 -14.27 -26.93 17.92
C TRP A 69 -14.04 -27.91 16.77
N ARG A 70 -12.90 -27.85 16.09
CA ARG A 70 -12.57 -28.75 14.99
C ARG A 70 -12.51 -30.20 15.49
N GLU A 71 -11.81 -30.42 16.60
CA GLU A 71 -11.73 -31.73 17.27
C GLU A 71 -13.12 -32.21 17.74
N LEU A 72 -13.90 -31.33 18.36
CA LEU A 72 -15.27 -31.66 18.79
C LEU A 72 -16.16 -32.02 17.59
N SER A 73 -16.03 -31.31 16.47
CA SER A 73 -16.84 -31.54 15.27
C SER A 73 -16.60 -32.91 14.65
N GLU A 74 -15.36 -33.40 14.66
CA GLU A 74 -15.05 -34.75 14.18
C GLU A 74 -15.71 -35.81 15.07
N HIS A 75 -15.64 -35.65 16.39
CA HIS A 75 -16.30 -36.55 17.33
C HIS A 75 -17.83 -36.49 17.25
N HIS A 76 -18.41 -35.29 17.10
CA HIS A 76 -19.86 -35.14 16.88
C HIS A 76 -20.31 -35.74 15.55
N LYS A 77 -19.50 -35.67 14.49
CA LYS A 77 -19.80 -36.32 13.21
C LYS A 77 -19.83 -37.84 13.35
N ALA A 78 -18.84 -38.42 14.02
CA ALA A 78 -18.79 -39.86 14.29
C ALA A 78 -19.99 -40.33 15.15
N LEU A 79 -20.39 -39.53 16.15
CA LEU A 79 -21.59 -39.80 16.96
C LEU A 79 -22.88 -39.68 16.13
N TRP A 80 -22.96 -38.72 15.21
CA TRP A 80 -24.15 -38.48 14.38
C TRP A 80 -24.41 -39.63 13.37
N GLU A 81 -23.35 -40.20 12.80
CA GLU A 81 -23.43 -41.32 11.85
C GLU A 81 -24.03 -42.59 12.49
N GLY A 82 -23.73 -42.85 13.77
CA GLY A 82 -24.29 -43.96 14.55
C GLY A 82 -25.63 -43.66 15.25
N ALA A 83 -26.01 -42.39 15.38
CA ALA A 83 -27.14 -41.94 16.20
C ALA A 83 -28.54 -42.30 15.67
N SER A 84 -29.46 -42.59 16.60
CA SER A 84 -30.91 -42.62 16.34
C SER A 84 -31.45 -41.21 16.03
N SER A 85 -32.69 -41.11 15.52
CA SER A 85 -33.29 -39.82 15.15
C SER A 85 -33.41 -38.82 16.31
N GLU A 86 -33.74 -39.29 17.52
CA GLU A 86 -33.80 -38.45 18.73
C GLU A 86 -32.41 -37.95 19.16
N GLU A 87 -31.41 -38.84 19.14
CA GLU A 87 -30.03 -38.52 19.52
C GLU A 87 -29.37 -37.55 18.54
N ARG A 88 -29.67 -37.66 17.24
CA ARG A 88 -29.24 -36.68 16.22
C ARG A 88 -29.77 -35.29 16.55
N GLY A 89 -31.04 -35.17 16.94
CA GLY A 89 -31.63 -33.90 17.36
C GLY A 89 -30.95 -33.29 18.59
N GLU A 90 -30.58 -34.12 19.57
CA GLU A 90 -29.85 -33.65 20.77
C GLU A 90 -28.44 -33.16 20.42
N ILE A 91 -27.70 -33.90 19.59
CA ILE A 91 -26.36 -33.52 19.09
C ILE A 91 -26.44 -32.19 18.32
N ASP A 92 -27.37 -32.05 17.39
CA ASP A 92 -27.53 -30.83 16.59
C ASP A 92 -27.90 -29.62 17.47
N SER A 93 -28.73 -29.82 18.49
CA SER A 93 -29.07 -28.78 19.47
C SER A 93 -27.85 -28.31 20.28
N LYS A 94 -27.00 -29.24 20.72
CA LYS A 94 -25.75 -28.96 21.46
C LYS A 94 -24.74 -28.25 20.57
N ARG A 95 -24.56 -28.72 19.34
CA ARG A 95 -23.70 -28.08 18.33
C ARG A 95 -24.12 -26.64 18.10
N LYS A 96 -25.42 -26.37 17.93
CA LYS A 96 -25.94 -25.01 17.72
C LYS A 96 -25.66 -24.10 18.92
N LYS A 97 -25.82 -24.59 20.16
CA LYS A 97 -25.52 -23.84 21.39
C LYS A 97 -24.03 -23.52 21.51
N LEU A 98 -23.16 -24.49 21.30
CA LEU A 98 -21.70 -24.29 21.39
C LEU A 98 -21.18 -23.38 20.28
N ARG A 99 -21.72 -23.50 19.06
CA ARG A 99 -21.38 -22.58 17.97
C ARG A 99 -21.76 -21.14 18.29
N ALA A 100 -22.90 -20.95 18.96
CA ALA A 100 -23.29 -19.65 19.48
C ALA A 100 -22.24 -19.16 20.49
N LEU A 101 -21.93 -19.92 21.54
CA LEU A 101 -20.94 -19.50 22.55
C LEU A 101 -19.58 -19.09 21.96
N ILE A 102 -19.05 -19.87 21.00
CA ILE A 102 -17.80 -19.53 20.31
C ILE A 102 -17.94 -18.23 19.51
N SER A 103 -19.07 -18.04 18.82
CA SER A 103 -19.35 -16.79 18.11
C SER A 103 -19.46 -15.59 19.05
N ASP A 104 -20.06 -15.73 20.24
CA ASP A 104 -20.15 -14.62 21.20
C ASP A 104 -18.76 -14.30 21.78
N ALA A 105 -17.92 -15.30 22.04
CA ALA A 105 -16.54 -15.09 22.47
C ALA A 105 -15.70 -14.37 21.40
N SER A 106 -15.82 -14.76 20.13
CA SER A 106 -15.14 -14.10 19.02
C SER A 106 -15.60 -12.65 18.83
N ILE A 107 -16.90 -12.37 18.97
CA ILE A 107 -17.42 -11.00 18.96
C ILE A 107 -16.80 -10.19 20.11
N ALA A 108 -16.77 -10.72 21.33
CA ALA A 108 -16.20 -10.02 22.49
C ALA A 108 -14.71 -9.72 22.32
N GLU A 109 -13.94 -10.64 21.75
CA GLU A 109 -12.52 -10.42 21.41
C GLU A 109 -12.35 -9.28 20.40
N LEU A 110 -13.16 -9.27 19.33
CA LEU A 110 -13.14 -8.19 18.34
C LEU A 110 -13.59 -6.84 18.91
N GLU A 111 -14.59 -6.82 19.80
CA GLU A 111 -15.00 -5.59 20.50
C GLU A 111 -13.86 -5.04 21.36
N HIS A 112 -13.13 -5.92 22.05
CA HIS A 112 -11.97 -5.53 22.83
C HIS A 112 -10.83 -4.98 21.94
N GLU A 113 -10.56 -5.61 20.78
CA GLU A 113 -9.57 -5.14 19.82
C GLU A 113 -9.93 -3.75 19.26
N VAL A 114 -11.19 -3.54 18.89
CA VAL A 114 -11.71 -2.25 18.43
C VAL A 114 -11.50 -1.17 19.49
N GLU A 115 -11.82 -1.46 20.75
CA GLU A 115 -11.65 -0.49 21.84
C GLU A 115 -10.17 -0.17 22.10
N GLN A 116 -9.30 -1.18 22.06
CA GLN A 116 -7.85 -0.95 22.15
C GLN A 116 -7.32 -0.09 21.01
N GLN A 117 -7.76 -0.36 19.76
CA GLN A 117 -7.36 0.43 18.60
C GLN A 117 -7.85 1.89 18.71
N LYS A 118 -9.11 2.11 19.10
CA LYS A 118 -9.64 3.46 19.38
C LYS A 118 -8.82 4.19 20.44
N HIS A 119 -8.51 3.52 21.54
CA HIS A 119 -7.73 4.11 22.61
C HIS A 119 -6.32 4.50 22.12
N ARG A 120 -5.65 3.60 21.38
CA ARG A 120 -4.34 3.88 20.78
C ARG A 120 -4.40 5.08 19.82
N ILE A 121 -5.41 5.14 18.95
CA ILE A 121 -5.59 6.24 17.99
C ILE A 121 -5.79 7.56 18.74
N SER A 122 -6.66 7.58 19.76
CA SER A 122 -6.95 8.79 20.54
C SER A 122 -5.75 9.34 21.31
N ASN A 123 -4.82 8.47 21.73
CA ASN A 123 -3.64 8.85 22.51
C ASN A 123 -2.40 9.09 21.66
N THR A 124 -2.45 8.83 20.35
CA THR A 124 -1.30 8.99 19.46
C THR A 124 -1.33 10.37 18.82
N ALA A 125 -0.28 11.16 19.06
CA ALA A 125 -0.07 12.41 18.34
C ALA A 125 0.56 12.10 16.96
N TYR A 126 -0.28 12.01 15.92
CA TYR A 126 0.17 11.77 14.55
C TYR A 126 0.87 13.00 13.97
N ARG A 127 2.10 12.83 13.47
CA ARG A 127 2.87 13.91 12.81
C ARG A 127 2.43 14.17 11.38
N LEU A 128 1.89 13.16 10.71
CA LEU A 128 1.45 13.20 9.31
C LEU A 128 0.03 12.61 9.21
N PRO A 129 -0.88 13.21 8.44
CA PRO A 129 -2.24 12.70 8.27
C PRO A 129 -2.30 11.24 7.76
N LEU A 130 -1.39 10.85 6.86
CA LEU A 130 -1.29 9.47 6.36
C LEU A 130 -1.16 8.42 7.47
N LEU A 131 -0.47 8.73 8.56
CA LEU A 131 -0.29 7.79 9.67
C LEU A 131 -1.60 7.59 10.46
N GLU A 132 -2.38 8.67 10.65
CA GLU A 132 -3.71 8.59 11.27
C GLU A 132 -4.66 7.81 10.36
N ILE A 133 -4.67 8.10 9.06
CA ILE A 133 -5.48 7.39 8.05
C ILE A 133 -5.18 5.88 8.08
N ALA A 134 -3.90 5.48 8.10
CA ALA A 134 -3.53 4.07 8.15
C ALA A 134 -4.09 3.37 9.40
N ALA A 135 -4.07 4.04 10.56
CA ALA A 135 -4.64 3.51 11.80
C ALA A 135 -6.17 3.42 11.74
N LEU A 136 -6.84 4.43 11.16
CA LEU A 136 -8.30 4.43 10.96
C LEU A 136 -8.75 3.33 9.98
N ILE A 137 -8.00 3.09 8.90
CA ILE A 137 -8.27 1.99 7.96
C ILE A 137 -8.12 0.63 8.66
N SER A 138 -7.09 0.48 9.51
CA SER A 138 -6.93 -0.73 10.33
C SER A 138 -8.12 -0.94 11.26
N LEU A 139 -8.55 0.12 11.97
CA LEU A 139 -9.74 0.10 12.83
C LEU A 139 -11.01 -0.26 12.04
N GLN A 140 -11.20 0.36 10.88
CA GLN A 140 -12.34 0.09 10.01
C GLN A 140 -12.37 -1.37 9.53
N SER A 141 -11.21 -1.96 9.25
CA SER A 141 -11.11 -3.37 8.86
C SER A 141 -11.55 -4.30 10.00
N THR A 142 -11.16 -4.01 11.24
CA THR A 142 -11.58 -4.78 12.43
C THR A 142 -13.07 -4.58 12.70
N LEU A 143 -13.57 -3.36 12.57
CA LEU A 143 -14.98 -3.02 12.72
C LEU A 143 -15.87 -3.72 11.68
N ASN A 144 -15.42 -3.82 10.43
CA ASN A 144 -16.13 -4.56 9.38
C ASN A 144 -16.18 -6.07 9.66
N ARG A 145 -15.12 -6.65 10.23
CA ARG A 145 -15.13 -8.04 10.69
C ARG A 145 -16.15 -8.25 11.81
N LEU A 146 -16.15 -7.38 12.81
CA LEU A 146 -17.10 -7.37 13.92
C LEU A 146 -18.55 -7.29 13.39
N LEU A 147 -18.83 -6.33 12.52
CA LEU A 147 -20.14 -6.13 11.90
C LEU A 147 -20.61 -7.37 11.17
N SER A 148 -19.72 -8.05 10.42
CA SER A 148 -20.07 -9.29 9.71
C SER A 148 -20.47 -10.43 10.65
N GLN A 149 -19.90 -10.50 11.86
CA GLN A 149 -20.27 -11.51 12.86
C GLN A 149 -21.59 -11.16 13.56
N ILE A 150 -21.80 -9.89 13.87
CA ILE A 150 -23.02 -9.39 14.53
C ILE A 150 -24.24 -9.51 13.59
N ASP A 151 -24.07 -9.26 12.29
CA ASP A 151 -25.11 -9.45 11.28
C ASP A 151 -25.54 -10.91 11.18
N LYS A 152 -24.59 -11.86 11.19
CA LYS A 152 -24.89 -13.31 11.22
C LYS A 152 -25.67 -13.72 12.46
N ARG A 153 -25.56 -12.97 13.56
CA ARG A 153 -26.32 -13.19 14.80
C ARG A 153 -27.70 -12.53 14.80
N GLY A 154 -28.02 -11.70 13.82
CA GLY A 154 -29.30 -10.99 13.75
C GLY A 154 -29.46 -9.88 14.79
N LYS A 155 -28.36 -9.38 15.38
CA LYS A 155 -28.35 -8.27 16.34
C LYS A 155 -28.49 -6.92 15.59
N THR A 156 -29.72 -6.55 15.23
CA THR A 156 -30.01 -5.43 14.32
C THR A 156 -29.62 -4.05 14.86
N GLU A 157 -29.89 -3.77 16.13
CA GLU A 157 -29.60 -2.47 16.76
C GLU A 157 -28.09 -2.20 16.83
N ARG A 158 -27.33 -3.14 17.41
CA ARG A 158 -25.87 -3.03 17.49
C ARG A 158 -25.20 -2.95 16.12
N ALA A 159 -25.72 -3.70 15.14
CA ALA A 159 -25.23 -3.59 13.77
C ALA A 159 -25.53 -2.22 13.14
N ALA A 160 -26.65 -1.57 13.50
CA ALA A 160 -26.96 -0.21 13.03
C ALA A 160 -26.00 0.83 13.62
N GLU A 161 -25.66 0.72 14.91
CA GLU A 161 -24.65 1.57 15.56
C GLU A 161 -23.29 1.47 14.87
N LEU A 162 -22.81 0.25 14.65
CA LEU A 162 -21.51 0.02 13.99
C LEU A 162 -21.49 0.54 12.55
N ARG A 163 -22.61 0.48 11.82
CA ARG A 163 -22.72 1.09 10.49
C ARG A 163 -22.59 2.60 10.56
N LEU A 164 -23.19 3.24 11.57
CA LEU A 164 -23.09 4.68 11.77
C LEU A 164 -21.66 5.09 12.15
N GLU A 165 -21.01 4.30 13.00
CA GLU A 165 -19.61 4.48 13.35
C GLU A 165 -18.68 4.36 12.14
N SER A 166 -18.89 3.33 11.30
CA SER A 166 -18.13 3.13 10.07
C SER A 166 -18.24 4.34 9.12
N LYS A 167 -19.45 4.90 8.96
CA LYS A 167 -19.65 6.14 8.18
C LYS A 167 -18.94 7.36 8.77
N SER A 168 -18.86 7.44 10.10
CA SER A 168 -18.12 8.50 10.78
C SER A 168 -16.61 8.36 10.51
N LEU A 169 -16.08 7.12 10.50
CA LEU A 169 -14.68 6.85 10.14
C LEU A 169 -14.41 7.23 8.68
N ASP A 170 -15.29 6.87 7.74
CA ASP A 170 -15.18 7.26 6.33
C ASP A 170 -15.07 8.77 6.16
N SER A 171 -15.93 9.51 6.88
CA SER A 171 -15.94 10.97 6.84
C SER A 171 -14.63 11.56 7.39
N ARG A 172 -14.10 10.99 8.48
CA ARG A 172 -12.81 11.41 9.06
C ARG A 172 -11.63 11.10 8.13
N ILE A 173 -11.62 9.92 7.50
CA ILE A 173 -10.60 9.56 6.52
C ILE A 173 -10.62 10.55 5.34
N ALA A 174 -11.80 10.88 4.82
CA ALA A 174 -11.94 11.85 3.74
C ALA A 174 -11.44 13.25 4.13
N GLU A 175 -11.73 13.71 5.36
CA GLU A 175 -11.22 14.98 5.88
C GLU A 175 -9.68 14.97 5.97
N LEU A 176 -9.09 13.88 6.46
CA LEU A 176 -7.64 13.76 6.58
C LEU A 176 -6.97 13.67 5.21
N GLU A 177 -7.58 12.98 4.24
CA GLU A 177 -7.08 12.91 2.86
C GLU A 177 -6.92 14.30 2.24
N LEU A 178 -7.87 15.21 2.48
CA LEU A 178 -7.79 16.61 2.03
C LEU A 178 -6.67 17.39 2.72
N LYS A 179 -6.29 17.02 3.95
CA LYS A 179 -5.19 17.64 4.69
C LYS A 179 -3.82 17.09 4.33
N ARG A 180 -3.75 16.00 3.56
CA ARG A 180 -2.46 15.45 3.11
C ARG A 180 -1.79 16.39 2.13
N ASP A 181 -2.59 17.07 1.31
CA ASP A 181 -2.13 18.03 0.31
C ASP A 181 -1.91 19.40 0.99
N GLU A 182 -0.67 19.88 0.91
CA GLU A 182 -0.20 21.11 1.53
C GLU A 182 0.38 22.02 0.44
N LEU A 183 -0.03 23.30 0.45
CA LEU A 183 0.53 24.31 -0.45
C LEU A 183 1.37 25.29 0.38
N GLU A 184 2.67 25.27 0.17
CA GLU A 184 3.58 26.24 0.77
C GLU A 184 3.85 27.38 -0.23
N THR A 185 3.67 28.62 0.25
CA THR A 185 3.88 29.84 -0.53
C THR A 185 5.01 30.65 0.10
N GLU A 186 6.06 30.89 -0.67
CA GLU A 186 7.10 31.86 -0.32
C GLU A 186 6.83 33.17 -1.06
N LEU A 187 6.97 34.30 -0.36
CA LEU A 187 6.81 35.64 -0.91
C LEU A 187 8.15 36.37 -0.94
N TYR A 188 8.31 37.30 -1.87
CA TYR A 188 9.35 38.31 -1.85
C TYR A 188 9.07 39.38 -0.78
N ALA A 189 10.08 40.21 -0.48
CA ALA A 189 9.97 41.28 0.53
C ALA A 189 8.91 42.34 0.18
N ASP A 190 8.58 42.48 -1.11
CA ASP A 190 7.53 43.37 -1.61
C ASP A 190 6.11 42.76 -1.57
N GLY A 191 5.99 41.50 -1.11
CA GLY A 191 4.73 40.75 -1.03
C GLY A 191 4.33 40.02 -2.32
N SER A 192 5.12 40.12 -3.39
CA SER A 192 4.88 39.33 -4.61
C SER A 192 5.25 37.86 -4.40
N VAL A 193 4.61 36.96 -5.16
CA VAL A 193 4.84 35.51 -5.02
C VAL A 193 6.22 35.16 -5.56
N LYS A 194 7.02 34.51 -4.73
CA LYS A 194 8.32 33.97 -5.11
C LYS A 194 8.23 32.53 -5.55
N ARG A 195 7.52 31.69 -4.79
CA ARG A 195 7.46 30.25 -5.03
C ARG A 195 6.19 29.62 -4.47
N TYR A 196 5.69 28.61 -5.18
CA TYR A 196 4.69 27.67 -4.72
C TYR A 196 5.27 26.26 -4.72
N LEU A 197 5.07 25.54 -3.61
CA LEU A 197 5.49 24.16 -3.42
C LEU A 197 4.25 23.34 -3.04
N GLU A 198 3.80 22.50 -3.95
CA GLU A 198 2.79 21.48 -3.65
C GLU A 198 3.46 20.28 -2.98
N LYS A 199 2.98 19.95 -1.79
CA LYS A 199 3.45 18.83 -0.97
C LYS A 199 2.29 17.90 -0.68
N ARG A 200 2.59 16.60 -0.57
CA ARG A 200 1.70 15.60 0.00
C ARG A 200 2.43 14.81 1.06
N ASP A 201 1.86 14.76 2.27
CA ASP A 201 2.46 14.08 3.43
C ASP A 201 3.91 14.52 3.71
N GLY A 202 4.18 15.82 3.56
CA GLY A 202 5.50 16.42 3.79
C GLY A 202 6.54 16.20 2.68
N ARG A 203 6.17 15.56 1.55
CA ARG A 203 7.04 15.39 0.36
C ARG A 203 6.49 16.18 -0.82
N LEU A 204 7.35 16.62 -1.74
CA LEU A 204 6.88 17.31 -2.95
C LEU A 204 5.98 16.38 -3.79
N HIS A 205 4.79 16.84 -4.12
CA HIS A 205 3.81 16.08 -4.89
C HIS A 205 2.88 17.06 -5.60
N GLY A 206 2.87 17.04 -6.93
CA GLY A 206 2.21 18.06 -7.74
C GLY A 206 3.21 19.00 -8.41
N GLN A 207 2.82 20.25 -8.62
CA GLN A 207 3.65 21.26 -9.29
C GLN A 207 4.39 22.14 -8.29
N VAL A 208 5.68 22.33 -8.55
CA VAL A 208 6.49 23.37 -7.93
C VAL A 208 6.71 24.48 -8.96
N GLN A 209 6.44 25.72 -8.58
CA GLN A 209 6.58 26.88 -9.45
C GLN A 209 7.32 28.00 -8.74
N ALA A 210 8.17 28.73 -9.45
CA ALA A 210 8.82 29.94 -8.96
C ALA A 210 8.74 31.05 -9.99
N TRP A 211 8.83 32.29 -9.51
CA TRP A 211 8.78 33.50 -10.31
C TRP A 211 9.92 34.43 -9.95
N TYR A 212 10.42 35.15 -10.95
CA TYR A 212 11.30 36.30 -10.75
C TYR A 212 10.55 37.44 -10.05
N PRO A 213 11.25 38.42 -9.44
CA PRO A 213 10.62 39.62 -8.88
C PRO A 213 9.77 40.41 -9.90
N SER A 214 10.06 40.24 -11.19
CA SER A 214 9.28 40.81 -12.30
C SER A 214 7.90 40.16 -12.49
N GLY A 215 7.60 39.07 -11.77
CA GLY A 215 6.37 38.27 -11.91
C GLY A 215 6.40 37.27 -13.07
N LYS A 216 7.50 37.21 -13.84
CA LYS A 216 7.69 36.20 -14.89
C LYS A 216 8.07 34.85 -14.29
N PRO A 217 7.67 33.72 -14.89
CA PRO A 217 8.05 32.41 -14.38
C PRO A 217 9.57 32.25 -14.42
N GLU A 218 10.12 31.67 -13.36
CA GLU A 218 11.53 31.27 -13.26
C GLU A 218 11.66 29.78 -13.55
N TYR A 219 10.87 28.94 -12.89
CA TYR A 219 10.79 27.52 -13.20
C TYR A 219 9.45 26.89 -12.82
N ARG A 220 9.16 25.75 -13.45
CA ARG A 220 8.00 24.90 -13.18
C ARG A 220 8.43 23.45 -13.28
N ILE A 221 8.19 22.67 -12.25
CA ILE A 221 8.64 21.29 -12.15
C ILE A 221 7.51 20.43 -11.58
N ALA A 222 7.25 19.27 -12.18
CA ALA A 222 6.30 18.30 -11.65
C ALA A 222 6.99 17.23 -10.80
N PHE A 223 6.46 16.97 -9.60
CA PHE A 223 6.94 15.99 -8.64
C PHE A 223 5.87 14.96 -8.30
N ILE A 224 6.28 13.73 -8.05
CA ILE A 224 5.45 12.66 -7.49
C ILE A 224 6.23 12.03 -6.33
N GLU A 225 5.73 12.18 -5.11
CA GLU A 225 6.30 11.60 -3.88
C GLU A 225 7.78 11.96 -3.60
N GLY A 226 8.19 13.15 -4.04
CA GLY A 226 9.54 13.69 -3.88
C GLY A 226 10.46 13.48 -5.09
N ASP A 227 10.02 12.70 -6.09
CA ASP A 227 10.79 12.50 -7.31
C ASP A 227 10.24 13.33 -8.47
N PHE A 228 11.15 13.93 -9.24
CA PHE A 228 10.81 14.64 -10.46
C PHE A 228 10.30 13.65 -11.52
N VAL A 229 9.08 13.91 -12.02
CA VAL A 229 8.39 13.12 -13.05
C VAL A 229 7.70 14.06 -14.03
N GLY A 230 7.75 13.74 -15.32
CA GLY A 230 7.12 14.56 -16.35
C GLY A 230 8.01 15.74 -16.73
N ARG A 231 7.44 16.96 -16.78
CA ARG A 231 8.11 18.12 -17.37
C ARG A 231 8.68 19.07 -16.31
N ALA A 232 9.90 19.52 -16.55
CA ALA A 232 10.56 20.61 -15.86
C ALA A 232 10.93 21.70 -16.87
N GLU A 233 10.52 22.92 -16.62
CA GLU A 233 10.74 24.09 -17.48
C GLU A 233 11.49 25.15 -16.66
N TYR A 234 12.48 25.78 -17.27
CA TYR A 234 13.23 26.89 -16.69
C TYR A 234 13.31 28.03 -17.69
N TRP A 235 12.99 29.23 -17.23
CA TRP A 235 12.94 30.45 -18.04
C TRP A 235 13.95 31.47 -17.55
N ARG A 236 14.38 32.33 -18.46
CA ARG A 236 15.20 33.51 -18.16
C ARG A 236 14.32 34.63 -17.62
N GLU A 237 14.93 35.64 -17.01
CA GLU A 237 14.21 36.81 -16.48
C GLU A 237 13.51 37.64 -17.58
N ASP A 238 13.96 37.54 -18.83
CA ASP A 238 13.27 38.14 -19.97
C ASP A 238 11.98 37.37 -20.38
N GLY A 239 11.78 36.16 -19.85
CA GLY A 239 10.65 35.27 -20.11
C GLY A 239 10.89 34.24 -21.23
N SER A 240 12.06 34.24 -21.87
CA SER A 240 12.43 33.23 -22.85
C SER A 240 12.76 31.89 -22.17
N LEU A 241 12.35 30.78 -22.79
CA LEU A 241 12.63 29.44 -22.28
C LEU A 241 14.12 29.15 -22.41
N LEU A 242 14.79 28.81 -21.30
CA LEU A 242 16.19 28.41 -21.29
C LEU A 242 16.31 26.90 -21.44
N CYS A 243 15.55 26.14 -20.66
CA CYS A 243 15.70 24.69 -20.57
C CYS A 243 14.36 24.00 -20.32
N GLU A 244 14.22 22.81 -20.88
CA GLU A 244 13.09 21.92 -20.69
C GLU A 244 13.66 20.51 -20.54
N ILE A 245 13.18 19.81 -19.53
CA ILE A 245 13.51 18.41 -19.28
C ILE A 245 12.18 17.66 -19.20
N GLU A 246 12.00 16.64 -20.02
CA GLU A 246 10.85 15.76 -19.97
C GLU A 246 11.31 14.35 -19.60
N ARG A 247 10.77 13.79 -18.51
CA ARG A 247 11.10 12.46 -18.01
C ARG A 247 9.90 11.55 -18.10
N ASP A 248 10.07 10.45 -18.82
CA ASP A 248 9.04 9.42 -18.93
C ASP A 248 9.05 8.46 -17.72
N ALA A 249 8.05 7.57 -17.68
CA ALA A 249 7.93 6.55 -16.64
C ALA A 249 9.03 5.47 -16.70
N ALA A 250 9.70 5.30 -17.84
CA ALA A 250 10.81 4.36 -18.01
C ALA A 250 12.13 4.92 -17.48
N GLY A 251 12.19 6.23 -17.21
CA GLY A 251 13.38 6.93 -16.71
C GLY A 251 14.21 7.59 -17.80
N LEU A 252 13.78 7.56 -19.06
CA LEU A 252 14.37 8.33 -20.15
C LEU A 252 14.04 9.82 -19.92
N SER A 253 15.08 10.64 -19.89
CA SER A 253 14.97 12.09 -19.78
C SER A 253 15.42 12.75 -21.08
N GLN A 254 14.52 13.53 -21.67
CA GLN A 254 14.78 14.35 -22.83
C GLN A 254 15.12 15.75 -22.37
N HIS A 255 16.29 16.25 -22.75
CA HIS A 255 16.79 17.57 -22.37
C HIS A 255 16.81 18.47 -23.60
N CYS A 256 16.35 19.70 -23.46
CA CYS A 256 16.50 20.74 -24.45
C CYS A 256 16.97 22.04 -23.78
N VAL A 257 17.90 22.74 -24.42
CA VAL A 257 18.46 24.02 -23.98
C VAL A 257 18.44 24.98 -25.14
N TRP A 258 17.95 26.20 -24.91
CA TRP A 258 17.78 27.24 -25.91
C TRP A 258 18.56 28.51 -25.58
N LEU A 259 18.96 29.20 -26.65
CA LEU A 259 19.50 30.55 -26.61
C LEU A 259 18.37 31.58 -26.51
N PRO A 260 18.68 32.84 -26.11
CA PRO A 260 17.67 33.90 -25.99
C PRO A 260 16.89 34.17 -27.29
N ASP A 261 17.49 33.90 -28.44
CA ASP A 261 16.87 34.04 -29.76
C ASP A 261 15.96 32.86 -30.16
N GLY A 262 15.83 31.85 -29.29
CA GLY A 262 15.02 30.64 -29.51
C GLY A 262 15.74 29.54 -30.30
N GLN A 263 16.99 29.71 -30.69
CA GLN A 263 17.78 28.63 -31.30
C GLN A 263 18.18 27.59 -30.25
N LYS A 264 18.21 26.31 -30.63
CA LYS A 264 18.68 25.24 -29.73
C LYS A 264 20.20 25.34 -29.54
N ALA A 265 20.66 25.41 -28.29
CA ALA A 265 22.06 25.27 -27.92
C ALA A 265 22.43 23.79 -27.72
N ALA A 266 21.55 23.03 -27.07
CA ALA A 266 21.74 21.61 -26.83
C ALA A 266 20.41 20.87 -26.76
N ALA A 267 20.41 19.59 -27.13
CA ALA A 267 19.26 18.72 -26.98
C ALA A 267 19.68 17.25 -27.04
N GLY A 268 19.03 16.39 -26.28
CA GLY A 268 19.30 14.97 -26.34
C GLY A 268 18.58 14.18 -25.26
N GLU A 269 19.03 12.94 -25.09
CA GLU A 269 18.33 11.93 -24.31
C GLU A 269 19.31 11.27 -23.37
N ILE A 270 18.90 11.11 -22.11
CA ILE A 270 19.70 10.54 -21.03
C ILE A 270 18.81 9.54 -20.27
N GLU A 271 19.28 8.30 -20.17
CA GLU A 271 18.64 7.21 -19.44
C GLU A 271 19.70 6.51 -18.60
N ASN A 272 19.45 6.31 -17.31
CA ASN A 272 20.36 5.60 -16.40
C ASN A 272 21.82 6.06 -16.52
N ASP A 273 22.03 7.37 -16.43
CA ASP A 273 23.34 8.05 -16.52
C ASP A 273 24.10 7.87 -17.84
N CYS A 274 23.44 7.32 -18.86
CA CYS A 274 23.97 7.09 -20.19
C CYS A 274 23.13 7.83 -21.23
N GLY A 275 23.77 8.34 -22.28
CA GLY A 275 23.01 9.07 -23.30
C GLY A 275 23.87 9.93 -24.20
N TYR A 276 23.23 10.93 -24.79
CA TYR A 276 23.91 11.91 -25.62
C TYR A 276 23.22 13.27 -25.59
N LEU A 277 24.00 14.32 -25.79
CA LEU A 277 23.53 15.67 -26.06
C LEU A 277 24.09 16.12 -27.40
N SER A 278 23.21 16.41 -28.35
CA SER A 278 23.56 17.14 -29.56
C SER A 278 23.75 18.61 -29.22
N MET A 279 24.81 19.23 -29.72
CA MET A 279 25.13 20.63 -29.43
C MET A 279 25.22 21.44 -30.73
N TRP A 280 24.82 22.70 -30.65
CA TRP A 280 24.86 23.66 -31.76
C TRP A 280 25.51 24.97 -31.31
N LEU A 281 26.07 25.72 -32.26
CA LEU A 281 26.48 27.11 -32.08
C LEU A 281 25.29 28.07 -32.28
N TYR A 282 25.52 29.33 -31.95
CA TYR A 282 24.57 30.44 -32.06
C TYR A 282 24.07 30.73 -33.49
N ASP A 283 24.77 30.21 -34.49
CA ASP A 283 24.40 30.31 -35.91
C ASP A 283 23.72 29.02 -36.43
N GLY A 284 23.34 28.11 -35.52
CA GLY A 284 22.75 26.81 -35.84
C GLY A 284 23.75 25.75 -36.30
N TYR A 285 25.05 26.03 -36.31
CA TYR A 285 26.05 25.04 -36.72
C TYR A 285 26.14 23.87 -35.74
N CYS A 286 25.83 22.66 -36.22
CA CYS A 286 25.88 21.44 -35.42
C CYS A 286 27.33 21.03 -35.06
N LEU A 287 27.66 21.16 -33.78
CA LEU A 287 28.92 20.72 -33.19
C LEU A 287 29.00 19.19 -33.14
N GLY A 288 27.86 18.52 -33.00
CA GLY A 288 27.71 17.07 -32.99
C GLY A 288 27.21 16.55 -31.64
N ARG A 289 27.34 15.24 -31.42
CA ARG A 289 26.85 14.56 -30.20
C ARG A 289 27.95 14.37 -29.17
N LEU A 290 27.78 14.97 -28.00
CA LEU A 290 28.50 14.66 -26.77
C LEU A 290 27.88 13.41 -26.16
N ARG A 291 28.66 12.37 -25.89
CA ARG A 291 28.17 11.15 -25.23
C ARG A 291 28.33 11.25 -23.73
N LEU A 292 27.33 10.77 -23.00
CA LEU A 292 27.37 10.55 -21.56
C LEU A 292 27.44 9.04 -21.29
N GLN A 293 28.34 8.64 -20.41
CA GLN A 293 28.47 7.27 -19.90
C GLN A 293 28.74 7.33 -18.40
N GLU A 294 27.95 6.61 -17.60
CA GLU A 294 28.09 6.56 -16.14
C GLU A 294 28.16 7.96 -15.50
N GLY A 295 27.32 8.87 -16.00
CA GLY A 295 27.19 10.24 -15.49
C GLY A 295 28.31 11.17 -15.94
N ARG A 296 29.25 10.68 -16.76
CA ARG A 296 30.40 11.45 -17.24
C ARG A 296 30.28 11.78 -18.72
N ALA A 297 30.41 13.06 -19.03
CA ALA A 297 30.51 13.54 -20.39
C ALA A 297 31.88 13.16 -21.00
N GLN A 298 31.88 12.55 -22.19
CA GLN A 298 33.09 12.22 -22.96
C GLN A 298 33.70 13.47 -23.64
N ARG A 299 34.06 14.48 -22.84
CA ARG A 299 34.50 15.82 -23.29
C ARG A 299 35.71 15.75 -24.22
N TYR A 300 36.76 14.99 -23.86
CA TYR A 300 37.97 14.89 -24.68
C TYR A 300 37.72 14.32 -26.07
N ARG A 301 36.89 13.26 -26.16
CA ARG A 301 36.54 12.64 -27.45
C ARG A 301 35.69 13.58 -28.31
N PHE A 302 34.81 14.36 -27.69
CA PHE A 302 34.02 15.38 -28.37
C PHE A 302 34.91 16.54 -28.87
N MET A 303 35.79 17.07 -28.02
CA MET A 303 36.73 18.14 -28.38
C MET A 303 37.71 17.72 -29.48
N ALA A 304 38.22 16.48 -29.43
CA ALA A 304 39.07 15.94 -30.49
C ALA A 304 38.34 15.95 -31.85
N LYS A 305 37.05 15.58 -31.89
CA LYS A 305 36.24 15.66 -33.13
C LYS A 305 36.05 17.09 -33.61
N LEU A 306 35.85 18.05 -32.70
CA LEU A 306 35.70 19.47 -33.05
C LEU A 306 37.00 20.06 -33.62
N PHE A 307 38.15 19.67 -33.08
CA PHE A 307 39.45 20.13 -33.54
C PHE A 307 39.65 19.87 -35.04
N PHE A 308 39.18 18.73 -35.54
CA PHE A 308 39.26 18.36 -36.96
C PHE A 308 38.10 18.91 -37.83
N LYS A 309 37.23 19.79 -37.30
CA LYS A 309 36.18 20.47 -38.07
C LYS A 309 36.63 21.87 -38.49
N PRO A 310 37.11 22.09 -39.73
CA PRO A 310 37.54 23.43 -40.16
C PRO A 310 36.41 24.47 -40.12
N GLY A 311 35.16 24.04 -40.34
CA GLY A 311 33.98 24.91 -40.25
C GLY A 311 33.67 25.43 -38.84
N PHE A 312 34.16 24.77 -37.78
CA PHE A 312 34.06 25.24 -36.40
C PHE A 312 35.03 26.39 -36.13
N TRP A 313 36.31 26.22 -36.49
CA TRP A 313 37.34 27.24 -36.31
C TRP A 313 37.09 28.50 -37.10
N LEU A 314 36.61 28.37 -38.34
CA LEU A 314 36.23 29.52 -39.16
C LEU A 314 35.13 30.37 -38.48
N ARG A 315 34.16 29.72 -37.84
CA ARG A 315 33.08 30.39 -37.11
C ARG A 315 33.58 31.07 -35.85
N LEU A 316 34.40 30.40 -35.04
CA LEU A 316 35.03 31.03 -33.87
C LEU A 316 35.87 32.24 -34.26
N PHE A 317 36.66 32.13 -35.34
CA PHE A 317 37.45 33.24 -35.84
C PHE A 317 36.58 34.41 -36.28
N ARG A 318 35.50 34.16 -37.03
CA ARG A 318 34.53 35.20 -37.42
C ARG A 318 33.85 35.83 -36.20
N ALA A 319 33.42 35.01 -35.24
CA ALA A 319 32.79 35.46 -34.01
C ALA A 319 33.70 36.41 -33.22
N SER A 320 35.01 36.11 -33.18
CA SER A 320 36.00 36.93 -32.47
C SER A 320 36.26 38.32 -33.11
N ARG A 321 35.78 38.54 -34.34
CA ARG A 321 36.03 39.76 -35.12
C ARG A 321 34.87 40.73 -35.13
N SER A 322 33.70 40.35 -34.62
CA SER A 322 32.52 41.23 -34.49
C SER A 322 32.01 41.25 -33.06
N GLU A 323 31.51 42.40 -32.63
CA GLU A 323 30.92 42.56 -31.30
C GLU A 323 29.69 41.65 -31.10
N ASP A 324 28.84 41.54 -32.13
CA ASP A 324 27.70 40.62 -32.16
C ASP A 324 28.14 39.15 -32.01
N GLY A 325 29.24 38.76 -32.66
CA GLY A 325 29.77 37.40 -32.59
C GLY A 325 30.29 37.05 -31.20
N VAL A 326 30.98 37.98 -30.54
CA VAL A 326 31.43 37.82 -29.15
C VAL A 326 30.23 37.74 -28.19
N ASN A 327 29.21 38.58 -28.37
CA ASN A 327 28.00 38.55 -27.55
C ASN A 327 27.23 37.23 -27.71
N ASN A 328 27.08 36.72 -28.92
CA ASN A 328 26.42 35.42 -29.16
C ASN A 328 27.19 34.25 -28.51
N MET A 329 28.53 34.29 -28.50
CA MET A 329 29.33 33.30 -27.79
C MET A 329 29.16 33.38 -26.26
N ARG A 330 29.05 34.59 -25.70
CA ARG A 330 28.72 34.77 -24.28
C ARG A 330 27.33 34.25 -23.92
N GLN A 331 26.36 34.38 -24.83
CA GLN A 331 25.02 33.82 -24.62
C GLN A 331 25.03 32.29 -24.58
N LEU A 332 25.85 31.62 -25.41
CA LEU A 332 26.06 30.17 -25.33
C LEU A 332 26.67 29.76 -23.99
N GLU A 333 27.68 30.48 -23.52
CA GLU A 333 28.30 30.23 -22.20
C GLU A 333 27.29 30.43 -21.07
N SER A 334 26.57 31.55 -21.07
CA SER A 334 25.51 31.83 -20.10
C SER A 334 24.42 30.77 -20.10
N ALA A 335 23.99 30.28 -21.28
CA ALA A 335 23.01 29.21 -21.37
C ALA A 335 23.51 27.90 -20.76
N ALA A 336 24.79 27.57 -20.96
CA ALA A 336 25.40 26.38 -20.40
C ALA A 336 25.55 26.47 -18.86
N THR A 337 25.96 27.63 -18.34
CA THR A 337 26.07 27.86 -16.90
C THR A 337 24.70 27.80 -16.23
N ALA A 338 23.70 28.50 -16.77
CA ALA A 338 22.36 28.50 -16.21
C ALA A 338 21.68 27.11 -16.28
N TRP A 339 22.00 26.29 -17.30
CA TRP A 339 21.57 24.89 -17.32
C TRP A 339 22.22 24.06 -16.20
N SER A 340 23.50 24.30 -15.89
CA SER A 340 24.19 23.68 -14.76
C SER A 340 23.56 24.09 -13.42
N ASP A 341 23.34 25.38 -13.23
CA ASP A 341 22.73 25.95 -12.01
C ASP A 341 21.31 25.41 -11.81
N PHE A 342 20.56 25.20 -12.90
CA PHE A 342 19.26 24.56 -12.83
C PHE A 342 19.32 23.11 -12.35
N GLY A 343 20.34 22.35 -12.79
CA GLY A 343 20.60 21.00 -12.27
C GLY A 343 20.83 20.99 -10.76
N GLU A 344 21.63 21.92 -10.25
CA GLU A 344 21.86 22.07 -8.80
C GLU A 344 20.57 22.50 -8.08
N THR A 345 19.79 23.40 -8.68
CA THR A 345 18.51 23.87 -8.13
C THR A 345 17.51 22.72 -8.01
N LEU A 346 17.43 21.84 -9.01
CA LEU A 346 16.61 20.62 -8.96
C LEU A 346 17.01 19.71 -7.79
N GLU A 347 18.31 19.51 -7.56
CA GLU A 347 18.80 18.73 -6.42
C GLU A 347 18.51 19.41 -5.08
N GLN A 348 18.63 20.73 -4.99
CA GLN A 348 18.31 21.50 -3.78
C GLN A 348 16.82 21.42 -3.43
N ILE A 349 15.94 21.60 -4.42
CA ILE A 349 14.48 21.46 -4.26
C ILE A 349 14.14 20.04 -3.79
N ARG A 350 14.75 19.02 -4.41
CA ARG A 350 14.54 17.61 -4.02
C ARG A 350 15.00 17.32 -2.59
N THR A 351 16.15 17.86 -2.18
CA THR A 351 16.73 17.61 -0.86
C THR A 351 16.15 18.50 0.24
N GLY A 352 15.32 19.49 -0.10
CA GLY A 352 14.76 20.45 0.84
C GLY A 352 15.82 21.36 1.48
N SER A 353 17.02 21.44 0.88
CA SER A 353 18.12 22.25 1.40
C SER A 353 18.00 23.67 0.87
N SER A 354 17.43 24.57 1.66
CA SER A 354 17.51 26.02 1.40
C SER A 354 18.81 26.57 1.99
N ARG A 355 19.59 27.31 1.19
CA ARG A 355 20.67 28.18 1.72
C ARG A 355 20.11 29.36 2.49
#